data_AF-A0A0X3NW10-F1
#
_entry.id   AF-A0A0X3NW10-F1
#
_cell.length_a   1.000
_cell.length_b   1.000
_cell.length_c   1.000
_cell.angle_alpha   90.00
_cell.angle_beta   90.00
_cell.angle_gamma   90.00
#
_symmetry.space_group_name_H-M   'P 1'
#
loop_
_entity.id
_entity.type
_entity.pdbx_description
1 polymer ?
#
loop_
_entity_poly.entity_id
_entity_poly.type
_entity_poly.pdbx_seq_one_letter_code
_entity_poly.pdbx_strand_id
1 'polypeptide(L)'
;MISGLTKTSSILSHALSDDSHVFLLYFCGIRSRLHNRLLVKSVIANSTPINLSKSACILNCGASREASWRIEGDEIEKRWLSVGSSAVTGLLCRHTSEKPVITWLVELTLASSSTGAPVKGTSMKLNCPANSIVEAGKQSVKIDDSSNGFLDVYYLAISPTAHDQKAAYQDAACLSKHLDPVNYPGFPLRPVSAQPVSPGEVLLVGHRGLGAETADAPRDCQWPENTLLSFLKAHQLGLPMVELDIQPMRDDSDFVLYHNFNLRTTEVTQSTTHQSSCGCPKYQVDLFDESKVNKRTPNLFPTLSRDDIENILTETHAVDCTHASNVHTGHEALVISALAQTDIGAPLECNRASPLARYLPLFSDMLKLVPNELALDVEVKYPVETPLSAFRLIHEQGQSEDSLAGYGCPYDYFYPINKYADNLLNMLWKLGRNRRIILSSFNPDMCLALKLKQSTYPVLFISRAGLDTSDSIDWAHTLDPRHVSALSSACWAHLANLDGVVLHSCCLQASPSGTDESTRELLSFLSDNRLSCIPYGPGISTADYRKYAARIGLTGVCINDVVDLAKTEDLRWTPAE
;
A
#
# COMPACT_ATOMS: atom_id res chain seq x y z
N MET A 1 11.35 -29.97 -15.08
CA MET A 1 9.88 -30.09 -14.99
C MET A 1 9.48 -30.25 -13.53
N ILE A 2 9.08 -29.17 -12.88
CA ILE A 2 8.29 -29.20 -11.65
C ILE A 2 6.97 -28.51 -12.01
N SER A 3 6.10 -29.29 -12.64
CA SER A 3 4.68 -28.98 -12.79
C SER A 3 4.04 -29.15 -11.41
N GLY A 4 3.58 -28.07 -10.79
CA GLY A 4 2.95 -28.14 -9.48
C GLY A 4 2.25 -26.89 -8.96
N LEU A 5 2.24 -25.77 -9.70
CA LEU A 5 1.41 -24.61 -9.34
C LEU A 5 0.03 -24.75 -10.00
N THR A 6 -0.73 -25.80 -9.65
CA THR A 6 -2.16 -25.90 -9.99
C THR A 6 -2.96 -26.42 -8.81
N LYS A 7 -3.36 -25.51 -7.94
CA LYS A 7 -4.72 -25.33 -7.40
C LYS A 7 -4.64 -24.16 -6.41
N THR A 8 -5.56 -23.21 -6.55
CA THR A 8 -5.78 -22.09 -5.62
C THR A 8 -5.63 -22.56 -4.18
N SER A 9 -4.66 -21.97 -3.47
CA SER A 9 -4.46 -22.16 -2.05
C SER A 9 -5.75 -21.83 -1.30
N SER A 10 -6.32 -22.78 -0.56
CA SER A 10 -7.59 -22.55 0.14
C SER A 10 -7.49 -21.49 1.24
N ILE A 11 -6.29 -21.22 1.76
CA ILE A 11 -6.11 -20.31 2.90
C ILE A 11 -6.14 -18.84 2.50
N LEU A 12 -5.65 -18.51 1.29
CA LEU A 12 -5.61 -17.15 0.73
C LEU A 12 -6.71 -16.87 -0.30
N SER A 13 -7.51 -17.89 -0.67
CA SER A 13 -8.53 -17.76 -1.72
C SER A 13 -9.82 -17.07 -1.27
N HIS A 14 -10.04 -16.93 0.03
CA HIS A 14 -11.27 -16.36 0.58
C HIS A 14 -10.96 -15.33 1.65
N ALA A 15 -11.74 -14.25 1.63
CA ALA A 15 -11.69 -13.25 2.68
C ALA A 15 -11.93 -13.85 4.08
N LEU A 16 -11.50 -13.12 5.11
CA LEU A 16 -11.74 -13.50 6.50
C LEU A 16 -13.22 -13.38 6.83
N SER A 17 -13.78 -14.42 7.44
CA SER A 17 -15.06 -14.36 8.15
C SER A 17 -14.88 -13.71 9.51
N ASP A 18 -15.97 -13.26 10.14
CA ASP A 18 -15.97 -12.57 11.45
C ASP A 18 -15.24 -13.33 12.58
N ASP A 19 -15.13 -14.66 12.46
CA ASP A 19 -14.47 -15.56 13.40
C ASP A 19 -13.09 -16.06 12.91
N SER A 20 -12.61 -15.59 11.75
CA SER A 20 -11.32 -15.99 11.18
C SER A 20 -10.20 -15.04 11.63
N HIS A 21 -9.19 -15.60 12.27
CA HIS A 21 -7.96 -14.92 12.68
C HIS A 21 -6.79 -15.42 11.84
N VAL A 22 -5.91 -14.52 11.39
CA VAL A 22 -4.68 -14.87 10.69
C VAL A 22 -3.47 -14.47 11.51
N PHE A 23 -2.46 -15.31 11.49
CA PHE A 23 -1.15 -15.07 12.09
C PHE A 23 -0.06 -15.29 11.07
N LEU A 24 0.78 -14.27 10.91
CA LEU A 24 1.93 -14.26 10.03
C LEU A 24 3.18 -14.18 10.89
N LEU A 25 4.11 -15.11 10.71
CA LEU A 25 5.40 -15.16 11.39
C LEU A 25 6.51 -15.21 10.35
N TYR A 26 7.29 -14.15 10.26
CA TYR A 26 8.51 -14.09 9.47
C TYR A 26 9.72 -14.56 10.27
N PHE A 27 10.52 -15.42 9.66
CA PHE A 27 11.83 -15.81 10.17
C PHE A 27 12.87 -14.87 9.53
N CYS A 28 13.32 -13.86 10.29
CA CYS A 28 14.16 -12.79 9.77
C CYS A 28 15.64 -13.16 9.71
N GLY A 29 16.10 -14.07 10.57
CA GLY A 29 17.49 -14.51 10.57
C GLY A 29 17.80 -15.57 11.62
N ILE A 30 18.66 -16.54 11.28
CA ILE A 30 19.29 -17.44 12.25
C ILE A 30 20.75 -17.02 12.40
N ARG A 31 21.09 -16.43 13.54
CA ARG A 31 22.45 -16.05 13.92
C ARG A 31 23.02 -17.16 14.80
N SER A 32 23.46 -18.26 14.19
CA SER A 32 24.04 -19.37 14.94
C SER A 32 25.09 -20.11 14.12
N ARG A 33 26.12 -20.64 14.81
CA ARG A 33 27.07 -21.59 14.22
C ARG A 33 26.59 -23.04 14.33
N LEU A 34 25.64 -23.30 15.22
CA LEU A 34 25.11 -24.64 15.51
C LEU A 34 23.80 -24.91 14.76
N HIS A 35 23.06 -23.87 14.39
CA HIS A 35 21.77 -24.00 13.73
C HIS A 35 21.74 -23.14 12.47
N ASN A 36 21.34 -23.74 11.34
CA ASN A 36 21.13 -23.04 10.08
C ASN A 36 19.85 -23.50 9.35
N ARG A 37 19.11 -24.42 9.97
CA ARG A 37 17.83 -24.93 9.49
C ARG A 37 16.80 -24.88 10.60
N LEU A 38 15.56 -24.59 10.24
CA LEU A 38 14.42 -24.71 11.13
C LEU A 38 13.29 -25.52 10.49
N LEU A 39 12.47 -26.14 11.33
CA LEU A 39 11.28 -26.89 10.95
C LEU A 39 10.13 -26.45 11.84
N VAL A 40 8.97 -26.14 11.23
CA VAL A 40 7.74 -25.83 11.97
C VAL A 40 7.12 -27.14 12.46
N LYS A 41 6.91 -27.27 13.77
CA LYS A 41 6.34 -28.49 14.38
C LYS A 41 4.86 -28.37 14.66
N SER A 42 4.42 -27.24 15.20
CA SER A 42 3.02 -26.97 15.47
C SER A 42 2.79 -25.49 15.74
N VAL A 43 1.56 -25.05 15.53
CA VAL A 43 1.08 -23.73 15.97
C VAL A 43 -0.13 -23.95 16.88
N ILE A 44 -0.19 -23.20 17.98
CA ILE A 44 -1.28 -23.24 18.95
C ILE A 44 -1.80 -21.80 19.12
N ALA A 45 -3.08 -21.58 18.83
CA ALA A 45 -3.76 -20.30 19.10
C ALA A 45 -4.44 -20.38 20.47
N ASN A 46 -4.08 -19.50 21.40
CA ASN A 46 -4.44 -19.60 22.81
C ASN A 46 -4.06 -20.98 23.40
N SER A 47 -5.04 -21.89 23.49
CA SER A 47 -4.86 -23.28 23.94
C SER A 47 -5.30 -24.31 22.89
N THR A 48 -5.57 -23.87 21.66
CA THR A 48 -6.10 -24.70 20.57
C THR A 48 -5.01 -25.00 19.55
N PRO A 49 -4.59 -26.26 19.40
CA PRO A 49 -3.66 -26.66 18.33
C PRO A 49 -4.29 -26.46 16.95
N ILE A 50 -3.49 -25.98 16.00
CA ILE A 50 -3.93 -25.75 14.62
C ILE A 50 -3.46 -26.90 13.73
N ASN A 51 -4.36 -27.38 12.89
CA ASN A 51 -4.03 -28.33 11.83
C ASN A 51 -3.31 -27.60 10.68
N LEU A 52 -1.98 -27.66 10.68
CA LEU A 52 -1.17 -26.89 9.72
C LEU A 52 -1.41 -27.31 8.28
N SER A 53 -1.62 -28.61 8.01
CA SER A 53 -1.81 -29.08 6.63
C SER A 53 -3.09 -28.59 5.97
N LYS A 54 -4.06 -28.09 6.75
CA LYS A 54 -5.32 -27.52 6.24
C LYS A 54 -5.40 -26.01 6.39
N SER A 55 -4.63 -25.42 7.30
CA SER A 55 -4.85 -24.07 7.78
C SER A 55 -3.59 -23.24 7.87
N ALA A 56 -2.50 -23.65 7.22
CA ALA A 56 -1.30 -22.85 7.09
C ALA A 56 -0.67 -22.95 5.70
N CYS A 57 0.22 -22.02 5.40
CA CYS A 57 1.18 -22.13 4.31
C CYS A 57 2.52 -21.50 4.72
N ILE A 58 3.59 -21.93 4.08
CA ILE A 58 4.91 -21.29 4.18
C ILE A 58 5.17 -20.56 2.86
N LEU A 59 5.47 -19.27 2.96
CA LEU A 59 5.82 -18.40 1.85
C LEU A 59 7.32 -18.13 1.89
N ASN A 60 7.99 -18.25 0.75
CA ASN A 60 9.37 -17.84 0.59
C ASN A 60 9.48 -16.94 -0.64
N CYS A 61 9.91 -15.70 -0.48
CA CYS A 61 10.11 -14.76 -1.59
C CYS A 61 11.59 -14.38 -1.66
N GLY A 62 12.23 -14.65 -2.79
CA GLY A 62 13.65 -14.37 -3.03
C GLY A 62 13.88 -13.55 -4.30
N ALA A 63 15.15 -13.43 -4.67
CA ALA A 63 15.58 -12.64 -5.84
C ALA A 63 15.23 -13.27 -7.21
N SER A 64 14.83 -14.55 -7.25
CA SER A 64 14.50 -15.27 -8.49
C SER A 64 13.20 -16.06 -8.36
N ARG A 65 12.71 -16.58 -9.50
CA ARG A 65 11.55 -17.47 -9.55
C ARG A 65 11.77 -18.77 -8.78
N GLU A 66 12.95 -19.37 -8.87
CA GLU A 66 13.29 -20.63 -8.17
C GLU A 66 13.46 -20.42 -6.67
N ALA A 67 13.95 -19.24 -6.28
CA ALA A 67 14.04 -18.83 -4.90
C ALA A 67 12.67 -18.45 -4.31
N SER A 68 11.61 -18.34 -5.12
CA SER A 68 10.28 -17.94 -4.68
C SER A 68 9.28 -19.11 -4.76
N TRP A 69 8.74 -19.52 -3.62
CA TRP A 69 7.88 -20.72 -3.56
C TRP A 69 6.92 -20.66 -2.37
N ARG A 70 5.82 -21.42 -2.49
CA ARG A 70 4.82 -21.63 -1.44
C ARG A 70 4.69 -23.11 -1.14
N ILE A 71 4.60 -23.47 0.14
CA ILE A 71 4.37 -24.83 0.61
C ILE A 71 3.08 -24.88 1.43
N GLU A 72 2.29 -25.92 1.18
CA GLU A 72 1.00 -26.20 1.82
C GLU A 72 0.89 -27.68 2.14
N GLY A 73 -0.14 -28.07 2.90
CA GLY A 73 -0.37 -29.46 3.22
C GLY A 73 0.64 -30.02 4.22
N ASP A 74 0.78 -31.34 4.22
CA ASP A 74 1.64 -32.04 5.18
C ASP A 74 3.14 -31.70 5.03
N GLU A 75 3.52 -31.04 3.93
CA GLU A 75 4.90 -30.61 3.69
C GLU A 75 5.35 -29.48 4.62
N ILE A 76 4.42 -28.72 5.21
CA ILE A 76 4.73 -27.67 6.19
C ILE A 76 5.51 -28.24 7.38
N GLU A 77 5.11 -29.41 7.87
CA GLU A 77 5.71 -30.06 9.04
C GLU A 77 6.93 -30.93 8.70
N LYS A 78 7.27 -31.05 7.41
CA LYS A 78 8.38 -31.88 6.90
C LYS A 78 9.50 -31.04 6.29
N ARG A 79 9.19 -29.83 5.82
CA ARG A 79 10.14 -28.97 5.12
C ARG A 79 11.07 -28.26 6.10
N TRP A 80 12.34 -28.64 6.04
CA TRP A 80 13.41 -27.85 6.65
C TRP A 80 13.68 -26.57 5.86
N LEU A 81 13.46 -25.43 6.52
CA LEU A 81 13.66 -24.10 5.99
C LEU A 81 15.10 -23.65 6.21
N SER A 82 15.66 -22.96 5.22
CA SER A 82 16.91 -22.21 5.36
C SER A 82 16.53 -20.75 5.49
N VAL A 83 16.94 -20.12 6.59
CA VAL A 83 16.70 -18.69 6.81
C VAL A 83 17.97 -17.94 6.51
N GLY A 84 17.92 -17.00 5.57
CA GLY A 84 19.07 -16.21 5.14
C GLY A 84 18.63 -14.85 4.62
N SER A 85 19.58 -13.95 4.38
CA SER A 85 19.32 -12.56 4.02
C SER A 85 18.82 -12.33 2.59
N SER A 86 18.92 -13.33 1.73
CA SER A 86 18.55 -13.24 0.30
C SER A 86 17.08 -13.52 0.01
N ALA A 87 16.29 -13.89 1.02
CA ALA A 87 14.87 -14.19 0.89
C ALA A 87 14.13 -13.89 2.19
N VAL A 88 12.84 -13.57 2.07
CA VAL A 88 11.93 -13.53 3.22
C VAL A 88 11.18 -14.86 3.29
N THR A 89 11.23 -15.52 4.44
CA THR A 89 10.47 -16.76 4.70
C THR A 89 9.45 -16.49 5.81
N GLY A 90 8.18 -16.79 5.56
CA GLY A 90 7.10 -16.59 6.51
C GLY A 90 6.17 -17.80 6.62
N LEU A 91 5.69 -18.06 7.83
CA LEU A 91 4.58 -18.96 8.12
C LEU A 91 3.30 -18.13 8.23
N LEU A 92 2.31 -18.41 7.39
CA LEU A 92 0.97 -17.83 7.49
C LEU A 92 0.01 -18.91 7.96
N CYS A 93 -0.76 -18.62 9.00
CA CYS A 93 -1.67 -19.55 9.63
C CYS A 93 -3.04 -18.89 9.82
N ARG A 94 -4.11 -19.60 9.52
CA ARG A 94 -5.50 -19.17 9.72
C ARG A 94 -6.14 -20.02 10.80
N HIS A 95 -6.90 -19.40 11.68
CA HIS A 95 -7.62 -20.07 12.75
C HIS A 95 -9.03 -19.52 12.85
N THR A 96 -10.02 -20.40 12.95
CA THR A 96 -11.42 -20.02 13.15
C THR A 96 -11.78 -20.19 14.63
N SER A 97 -12.20 -19.10 15.27
CA SER A 97 -12.59 -19.07 16.67
C SER A 97 -13.50 -17.87 16.98
N GLU A 98 -14.63 -18.13 17.63
CA GLU A 98 -15.51 -17.09 18.20
C GLU A 98 -14.83 -16.29 19.31
N LYS A 99 -13.84 -16.88 19.99
CA LYS A 99 -13.06 -16.20 21.01
C LYS A 99 -11.89 -15.46 20.35
N PRO A 100 -11.58 -14.22 20.78
CA PRO A 100 -10.37 -13.54 20.35
C PRO A 100 -9.14 -14.41 20.60
N VAL A 101 -8.28 -14.52 19.59
CA VAL A 101 -6.93 -15.05 19.80
C VAL A 101 -6.13 -13.94 20.46
N ILE A 102 -5.48 -14.24 21.58
CA ILE A 102 -4.65 -13.28 22.34
C ILE A 102 -3.17 -13.69 22.34
N THR A 103 -2.87 -14.94 21.98
CA THR A 103 -1.51 -15.44 21.85
C THR A 103 -1.40 -16.55 20.82
N TRP A 104 -0.26 -16.62 20.16
CA TRP A 104 0.13 -17.70 19.26
C TRP A 104 1.43 -18.31 19.75
N LEU A 105 1.44 -19.63 19.96
CA LEU A 105 2.62 -20.38 20.32
C LEU A 105 3.08 -21.19 19.12
N VAL A 106 4.30 -20.94 18.64
CA VAL A 106 4.91 -21.68 17.53
C VAL A 106 6.01 -22.57 18.07
N GLU A 107 5.89 -23.86 17.83
CA GLU A 107 6.93 -24.83 18.18
C GLU A 107 7.80 -25.11 16.96
N LEU A 108 9.11 -25.01 17.14
CA LEU A 108 10.10 -25.21 16.09
C LEU A 108 11.09 -26.29 16.48
N THR A 109 11.69 -26.93 15.49
CA THR A 109 12.92 -27.72 15.66
C THR A 109 14.04 -27.07 14.88
N LEU A 110 15.17 -26.83 15.54
CA LEU A 110 16.38 -26.25 14.97
C LEU A 110 17.44 -27.32 14.74
N ALA A 111 18.20 -27.21 13.66
CA ALA A 111 19.29 -28.14 13.41
C ALA A 111 20.41 -27.52 12.56
N SER A 112 21.56 -28.22 12.54
CA SER A 112 22.65 -27.97 11.60
C SER A 112 22.56 -28.94 10.44
N SER A 113 22.70 -28.45 9.22
CA SER A 113 22.98 -29.30 8.07
C SER A 113 23.73 -28.53 6.99
N SER A 114 24.81 -29.12 6.48
CA SER A 114 25.50 -28.66 5.27
C SER A 114 24.89 -29.23 3.99
N THR A 115 24.26 -30.41 4.06
CA THR A 115 23.59 -31.09 2.93
C THR A 115 22.40 -31.94 3.40
N GLY A 116 21.24 -31.80 2.75
CA GLY A 116 20.04 -32.62 3.04
C GLY A 116 19.27 -32.22 4.32
N ALA A 117 18.20 -32.98 4.61
CA ALA A 117 17.35 -32.78 5.78
C ALA A 117 18.05 -33.27 7.07
N PRO A 118 18.12 -32.44 8.13
CA PRO A 118 18.67 -32.84 9.42
C PRO A 118 17.98 -34.06 10.06
N VAL A 119 18.76 -34.89 10.77
CA VAL A 119 18.29 -36.13 11.43
C VAL A 119 17.96 -35.93 12.92
N LYS A 120 18.56 -34.91 13.55
CA LYS A 120 18.33 -34.54 14.96
C LYS A 120 18.28 -33.02 15.08
N GLY A 121 17.46 -32.52 15.99
CA GLY A 121 17.36 -31.08 16.24
C GLY A 121 16.90 -30.75 17.65
N THR A 122 17.08 -29.49 18.03
CA THR A 122 16.70 -28.91 19.31
C THR A 122 15.32 -28.28 19.19
N SER A 123 14.39 -28.64 20.07
CA SER A 123 13.06 -28.02 20.08
C SER A 123 13.09 -26.67 20.79
N MET A 124 12.35 -25.70 20.27
CA MET A 124 12.13 -24.40 20.90
C MET A 124 10.69 -23.95 20.72
N LYS A 125 10.27 -22.95 21.51
CA LYS A 125 8.94 -22.34 21.38
C LYS A 125 9.05 -20.82 21.28
N LEU A 126 8.22 -20.25 20.43
CA LEU A 126 8.04 -18.81 20.27
C LEU A 126 6.65 -18.46 20.78
N ASN A 127 6.57 -17.58 21.78
CA ASN A 127 5.30 -17.08 22.31
C ASN A 127 5.04 -15.69 21.72
N CYS A 128 4.01 -15.55 20.89
CA CYS A 128 3.69 -14.34 20.14
C CYS A 128 2.34 -13.78 20.60
N PRO A 129 2.32 -12.83 21.55
CA PRO A 129 1.11 -12.11 21.93
C PRO A 129 0.48 -11.41 20.73
N ALA A 130 -0.83 -11.55 20.57
CA ALA A 130 -1.58 -10.99 19.46
C ALA A 130 -2.98 -10.61 19.93
N ASN A 131 -3.18 -9.41 20.46
CA ASN A 131 -4.51 -8.95 20.94
C ASN A 131 -4.87 -7.60 20.29
N SER A 132 -6.01 -7.02 20.65
CA SER A 132 -6.48 -5.75 20.07
C SER A 132 -5.56 -4.55 20.29
N ILE A 133 -4.59 -4.66 21.22
CA ILE A 133 -3.58 -3.63 21.51
C ILE A 133 -2.24 -3.99 20.85
N VAL A 134 -1.94 -5.28 20.75
CA VAL A 134 -0.66 -5.80 20.24
C VAL A 134 -0.95 -6.69 19.05
N GLU A 135 -1.12 -6.12 17.87
CA GLU A 135 -1.36 -6.89 16.64
C GLU A 135 -0.06 -7.35 15.96
N ALA A 136 1.09 -6.79 16.32
CA ALA A 136 2.39 -7.15 15.76
C ALA A 136 3.49 -7.12 16.82
N GLY A 137 4.59 -7.80 16.56
CA GLY A 137 5.75 -7.78 17.45
C GLY A 137 6.99 -8.41 16.85
N LYS A 138 8.15 -8.12 17.45
CA LYS A 138 9.44 -8.67 17.06
C LYS A 138 10.15 -9.29 18.25
N GLN A 139 10.90 -10.37 18.03
CA GLN A 139 11.64 -11.08 19.08
C GLN A 139 12.99 -11.58 18.56
N SER A 140 14.02 -11.47 19.40
CA SER A 140 15.32 -12.13 19.22
C SER A 140 15.47 -13.18 20.30
N VAL A 141 15.27 -14.45 19.94
CA VAL A 141 15.22 -15.56 20.89
C VAL A 141 16.56 -16.28 20.91
N LYS A 142 17.13 -16.49 22.10
CA LYS A 142 18.39 -17.23 22.23
C LYS A 142 18.18 -18.71 21.90
N ILE A 143 19.00 -19.27 21.02
CA ILE A 143 18.83 -20.63 20.48
C ILE A 143 20.00 -21.56 20.78
N ASP A 144 21.12 -21.03 21.26
CA ASP A 144 22.26 -21.82 21.74
C ASP A 144 23.10 -21.04 22.77
N ASP A 145 24.11 -21.70 23.34
CA ASP A 145 24.96 -21.13 24.40
C ASP A 145 25.98 -20.09 23.91
N SER A 146 26.14 -19.93 22.59
CA SER A 146 27.04 -18.92 22.05
C SER A 146 26.53 -17.51 22.35
N SER A 147 27.46 -16.55 22.46
CA SER A 147 27.12 -15.16 22.79
C SER A 147 26.21 -14.50 21.76
N ASN A 148 26.22 -14.99 20.51
CA ASN A 148 25.51 -14.40 19.38
C ASN A 148 24.46 -15.36 18.79
N GLY A 149 24.13 -16.46 19.49
CA GLY A 149 23.22 -17.52 19.08
C GLY A 149 21.74 -17.16 19.18
N PHE A 150 21.15 -16.56 18.14
CA PHE A 150 19.75 -16.10 18.17
C PHE A 150 18.95 -16.45 16.91
N LEU A 151 17.64 -16.55 17.07
CA LEU A 151 16.64 -16.53 16.01
C LEU A 151 15.86 -15.22 16.11
N ASP A 152 15.91 -14.43 15.05
CA ASP A 152 15.17 -13.17 14.94
C ASP A 152 13.87 -13.40 14.18
N VAL A 153 12.75 -12.96 14.75
CA VAL A 153 11.40 -13.11 14.18
C VAL A 153 10.61 -11.83 14.27
N TYR A 154 9.72 -11.65 13.30
CA TYR A 154 8.67 -10.62 13.29
C TYR A 154 7.33 -11.30 13.03
N TYR A 155 6.27 -10.89 13.72
CA TYR A 155 4.95 -11.43 13.51
C TYR A 155 3.88 -10.34 13.47
N LEU A 156 2.80 -10.65 12.77
CA LEU A 156 1.61 -9.82 12.57
C LEU A 156 0.36 -10.70 12.66
N ALA A 157 -0.62 -10.26 13.43
CA ALA A 157 -1.95 -10.82 13.50
C ALA A 157 -2.90 -9.95 12.68
N ILE A 158 -3.66 -10.60 11.79
CA ILE A 158 -4.65 -9.95 10.93
C ILE A 158 -6.02 -10.51 11.33
N SER A 159 -6.88 -9.62 11.80
CA SER A 159 -8.24 -9.93 12.23
C SER A 159 -9.21 -9.65 11.08
N PRO A 160 -10.44 -10.19 11.11
CA PRO A 160 -11.45 -9.78 10.15
C PRO A 160 -11.83 -8.33 10.38
N THR A 161 -12.41 -7.68 9.38
CA THR A 161 -12.93 -6.33 9.57
C THR A 161 -14.12 -6.37 10.50
N ALA A 162 -14.04 -5.64 11.62
CA ALA A 162 -15.18 -5.47 12.51
C ALA A 162 -16.26 -4.68 11.77
N HIS A 163 -17.22 -5.37 11.17
CA HIS A 163 -18.40 -4.74 10.61
C HIS A 163 -19.19 -4.11 11.76
N ASP A 164 -19.14 -2.78 11.89
CA ASP A 164 -20.04 -2.05 12.78
C ASP A 164 -21.43 -2.02 12.15
N GLN A 165 -22.14 -3.16 12.22
CA GLN A 165 -23.52 -3.27 11.73
C GLN A 165 -24.43 -2.23 12.39
N LYS A 166 -24.14 -1.74 13.60
CA LYS A 166 -25.02 -0.79 14.30
C LYS A 166 -24.96 0.63 13.72
N ALA A 167 -23.79 1.08 13.26
CA ALA A 167 -23.65 2.42 12.66
C ALA A 167 -24.36 2.53 11.30
N ALA A 168 -24.39 1.45 10.52
CA ALA A 168 -25.06 1.43 9.22
C ALA A 168 -26.59 1.58 9.31
N TYR A 169 -27.21 1.18 10.44
CA TYR A 169 -28.66 1.26 10.62
C TYR A 169 -29.17 2.63 11.12
N GLN A 170 -28.31 3.49 11.70
CA GLN A 170 -28.75 4.80 12.19
C GLN A 170 -28.79 5.89 11.10
N ASP A 171 -27.97 5.75 10.04
CA ASP A 171 -28.00 6.61 8.84
C ASP A 171 -28.94 6.07 7.73
N ALA A 172 -29.84 5.14 8.08
CA ALA A 172 -30.75 4.46 7.15
C ALA A 172 -31.81 5.37 6.48
N ALA A 173 -31.79 6.69 6.73
CA ALA A 173 -32.59 7.65 5.97
C ALA A 173 -32.00 7.91 4.57
N CYS A 174 -30.70 7.63 4.34
CA CYS A 174 -30.03 7.85 3.04
C CYS A 174 -29.60 6.54 2.35
N LEU A 175 -29.68 5.40 3.03
CA LEU A 175 -29.26 4.09 2.51
C LEU A 175 -30.48 3.32 2.02
N SER A 176 -30.57 3.10 0.70
CA SER A 176 -31.57 2.19 0.15
C SER A 176 -31.40 0.81 0.81
N LYS A 177 -32.51 0.16 1.17
CA LYS A 177 -32.57 -1.20 1.75
C LYS A 177 -32.11 -2.31 0.77
N HIS A 178 -31.37 -1.94 -0.27
CA HIS A 178 -30.93 -2.77 -1.39
C HIS A 178 -29.42 -2.78 -1.59
N LEU A 179 -28.62 -2.23 -0.66
CA LEU A 179 -27.16 -2.41 -0.69
C LEU A 179 -26.83 -3.85 -0.26
N ASP A 180 -26.92 -4.75 -1.23
CA ASP A 180 -26.38 -6.09 -1.16
C ASP A 180 -24.85 -5.97 -1.18
N PRO A 181 -24.11 -6.42 -0.13
CA PRO A 181 -22.64 -6.41 -0.14
C PRO A 181 -22.03 -7.22 -1.31
N VAL A 182 -22.87 -7.96 -2.03
CA VAL A 182 -22.52 -8.84 -3.15
C VAL A 182 -22.42 -8.12 -4.50
N ASN A 183 -22.86 -6.86 -4.65
CA ASN A 183 -23.00 -6.22 -5.97
C ASN A 183 -22.24 -4.90 -6.14
N TYR A 184 -21.05 -4.78 -5.54
CA TYR A 184 -20.08 -3.79 -6.02
C TYR A 184 -19.52 -4.26 -7.36
N PRO A 185 -19.57 -3.45 -8.44
CA PRO A 185 -18.92 -3.83 -9.67
C PRO A 185 -17.42 -3.83 -9.41
N GLY A 186 -16.83 -5.01 -9.19
CA GLY A 186 -15.39 -5.18 -9.14
C GLY A 186 -14.78 -4.50 -10.36
N PHE A 187 -13.65 -3.81 -10.18
CA PHE A 187 -12.96 -3.22 -11.33
C PHE A 187 -12.45 -4.37 -12.22
N PRO A 188 -12.82 -4.44 -13.52
CA PRO A 188 -12.38 -5.52 -14.40
C PRO A 188 -10.91 -5.30 -14.80
N LEU A 189 -10.02 -5.45 -13.83
CA LEU A 189 -8.60 -5.28 -13.99
C LEU A 189 -8.04 -6.47 -14.77
N ARG A 190 -7.62 -6.22 -16.01
CA ARG A 190 -7.05 -7.26 -16.87
C ARG A 190 -5.63 -7.62 -16.40
N PRO A 191 -5.25 -8.90 -16.35
CA PRO A 191 -3.85 -9.29 -16.16
C PRO A 191 -2.97 -8.89 -17.36
N VAL A 192 -1.65 -8.90 -17.21
CA VAL A 192 -0.72 -8.72 -18.34
C VAL A 192 -0.99 -9.77 -19.42
N SER A 193 -1.10 -9.32 -20.67
CA SER A 193 -1.37 -10.18 -21.82
C SER A 193 -0.06 -10.67 -22.44
N ALA A 194 0.01 -11.95 -22.76
CA ALA A 194 1.11 -12.52 -23.54
C ALA A 194 1.11 -12.05 -25.00
N GLN A 195 -0.01 -11.49 -25.47
CA GLN A 195 -0.17 -10.93 -26.82
C GLN A 195 -0.34 -9.41 -26.76
N PRO A 196 0.08 -8.68 -27.80
CA PRO A 196 -0.22 -7.26 -27.94
C PRO A 196 -1.72 -6.98 -27.82
N VAL A 197 -2.05 -5.86 -27.20
CA VAL A 197 -3.41 -5.32 -27.12
C VAL A 197 -3.49 -4.02 -27.92
N SER A 198 -4.69 -3.48 -28.11
CA SER A 198 -4.86 -2.14 -28.67
C SER A 198 -4.49 -1.06 -27.65
N PRO A 199 -4.01 0.12 -28.07
CA PRO A 199 -3.73 1.23 -27.15
C PRO A 199 -4.93 1.66 -26.30
N GLY A 200 -6.16 1.54 -26.82
CA GLY A 200 -7.41 1.85 -26.10
C GLY A 200 -7.69 0.92 -24.93
N GLU A 201 -7.17 -0.31 -24.96
CA GLU A 201 -7.30 -1.29 -23.86
C GLU A 201 -6.31 -1.05 -22.72
N VAL A 202 -5.26 -0.25 -22.94
CA VAL A 202 -4.32 0.16 -21.89
C VAL A 202 -5.01 1.21 -21.01
N LEU A 203 -5.25 0.84 -19.75
CA LEU A 203 -5.84 1.73 -18.75
C LEU A 203 -4.90 2.93 -18.50
N LEU A 204 -5.40 4.15 -18.63
CA LEU A 204 -4.67 5.35 -18.21
C LEU A 204 -5.11 5.75 -16.80
N VAL A 205 -4.16 5.83 -15.87
CA VAL A 205 -4.39 6.24 -14.48
C VAL A 205 -3.73 7.59 -14.28
N GLY A 206 -4.47 8.61 -13.84
CA GLY A 206 -3.89 9.93 -13.57
C GLY A 206 -3.24 9.96 -12.19
N HIS A 207 -1.92 10.15 -12.13
CA HIS A 207 -1.17 10.18 -10.87
C HIS A 207 -1.61 11.36 -10.01
N ARG A 208 -2.05 11.11 -8.77
CA ARG A 208 -2.59 12.13 -7.84
C ARG A 208 -3.65 13.04 -8.46
N GLY A 209 -4.42 12.54 -9.42
CA GLY A 209 -5.35 13.32 -10.24
C GLY A 209 -4.81 13.64 -11.63
N LEU A 210 -4.24 14.84 -11.82
CA LEU A 210 -3.76 15.32 -13.12
C LEU A 210 -2.23 15.32 -13.27
N GLY A 211 -1.53 14.70 -12.33
CA GLY A 211 -0.08 14.67 -12.23
C GLY A 211 0.41 15.07 -10.85
N ALA A 212 1.54 14.49 -10.44
CA ALA A 212 2.27 14.96 -9.28
C ALA A 212 2.97 16.28 -9.60
N GLU A 213 2.98 17.19 -8.63
CA GLU A 213 3.67 18.46 -8.76
C GLU A 213 5.19 18.25 -8.68
N THR A 214 5.94 19.09 -9.40
CA THR A 214 7.40 19.10 -9.37
C THR A 214 7.93 20.44 -8.89
N ALA A 215 9.08 20.40 -8.20
CA ALA A 215 9.69 21.60 -7.60
C ALA A 215 10.28 22.57 -8.64
N ASP A 216 10.60 22.07 -9.84
CA ASP A 216 11.21 22.80 -10.94
C ASP A 216 10.19 23.55 -11.82
N ALA A 217 8.90 23.24 -11.70
CA ALA A 217 7.84 23.90 -12.46
C ALA A 217 7.10 24.96 -11.60
N PRO A 218 6.69 26.11 -12.18
CA PRO A 218 5.91 27.11 -11.45
C PRO A 218 4.59 26.54 -10.95
N ARG A 219 4.27 26.74 -9.66
CA ARG A 219 3.04 26.23 -9.03
C ARG A 219 1.77 26.62 -9.80
N ASP A 220 1.66 27.87 -10.24
CA ASP A 220 0.49 28.38 -10.98
C ASP A 220 0.33 27.76 -12.39
N CYS A 221 1.34 27.06 -12.89
CA CYS A 221 1.29 26.33 -14.16
C CYS A 221 0.95 24.85 -13.99
N GLN A 222 0.87 24.36 -12.76
CA GLN A 222 0.61 22.96 -12.44
C GLN A 222 -0.79 22.81 -11.86
N TRP A 223 -1.46 21.68 -12.10
CA TRP A 223 -2.68 21.35 -11.39
C TRP A 223 -2.34 20.89 -9.96
N PRO A 224 -3.13 21.26 -8.94
CA PRO A 224 -2.82 20.90 -7.57
C PRO A 224 -3.06 19.40 -7.33
N GLU A 225 -2.02 18.66 -6.95
CA GLU A 225 -2.08 17.21 -6.74
C GLU A 225 -2.98 16.83 -5.55
N ASN A 226 -3.63 15.65 -5.63
CA ASN A 226 -4.50 15.13 -4.58
C ASN A 226 -5.66 16.08 -4.18
N THR A 227 -6.21 16.84 -5.13
CA THR A 227 -7.31 17.80 -4.88
C THR A 227 -8.59 17.48 -5.66
N LEU A 228 -9.74 17.91 -5.12
CA LEU A 228 -11.04 17.79 -5.80
C LEU A 228 -11.02 18.43 -7.19
N LEU A 229 -10.36 19.59 -7.35
CA LEU A 229 -10.24 20.26 -8.64
C LEU A 229 -9.55 19.37 -9.68
N SER A 230 -8.44 18.73 -9.31
CA SER A 230 -7.71 17.83 -10.21
C SER A 230 -8.56 16.62 -10.61
N PHE A 231 -9.28 16.01 -9.66
CA PHE A 231 -10.12 14.84 -9.94
C PHE A 231 -11.32 15.18 -10.82
N LEU A 232 -12.01 16.29 -10.57
CA LEU A 232 -13.13 16.75 -11.39
C LEU A 232 -12.68 17.05 -12.81
N LYS A 233 -11.51 17.68 -12.97
CA LYS A 233 -10.94 17.93 -14.29
C LYS A 233 -10.53 16.63 -14.99
N ALA A 234 -9.93 15.68 -14.28
CA ALA A 234 -9.60 14.35 -14.83
C ALA A 234 -10.85 13.64 -15.38
N HIS A 235 -11.97 13.71 -14.64
CA HIS A 235 -13.26 13.21 -15.10
C HIS A 235 -13.74 13.93 -16.37
N GLN A 236 -13.67 15.28 -16.43
CA GLN A 236 -14.04 16.05 -17.63
C GLN A 236 -13.20 15.70 -18.86
N LEU A 237 -11.93 15.33 -18.67
CA LEU A 237 -11.04 14.88 -19.74
C LEU A 237 -11.30 13.44 -20.19
N GLY A 238 -12.24 12.74 -19.56
CA GLY A 238 -12.60 11.36 -19.90
C GLY A 238 -11.60 10.31 -19.40
N LEU A 239 -10.76 10.66 -18.43
CA LEU A 239 -9.83 9.72 -17.82
C LEU A 239 -10.60 8.63 -17.08
N PRO A 240 -10.25 7.35 -17.23
CA PRO A 240 -11.00 6.24 -16.65
C PRO A 240 -10.74 6.07 -15.15
N MET A 241 -9.57 6.47 -14.67
CA MET A 241 -9.12 6.28 -13.29
C MET A 241 -8.11 7.36 -12.88
N VAL A 242 -8.13 7.74 -11.61
CA VAL A 242 -7.06 8.50 -10.96
C VAL A 242 -6.46 7.68 -9.83
N GLU A 243 -5.17 7.82 -9.62
CA GLU A 243 -4.49 7.41 -8.40
C GLU A 243 -4.57 8.57 -7.39
N LEU A 244 -4.67 8.22 -6.11
CA LEU A 244 -4.61 9.17 -4.99
C LEU A 244 -3.99 8.54 -3.74
N ASP A 245 -3.39 9.39 -2.92
CA ASP A 245 -2.78 9.00 -1.65
C ASP A 245 -3.70 9.31 -0.48
N ILE A 246 -3.97 8.33 0.39
CA ILE A 246 -4.70 8.57 1.64
C ILE A 246 -3.76 8.51 2.85
N GLN A 247 -3.97 9.38 3.83
CA GLN A 247 -3.28 9.38 5.13
C GLN A 247 -4.29 9.31 6.29
N PRO A 248 -4.04 8.50 7.34
CA PRO A 248 -4.92 8.42 8.50
C PRO A 248 -4.73 9.62 9.42
N MET A 249 -5.80 10.00 10.14
CA MET A 249 -5.76 11.03 11.18
C MET A 249 -5.93 10.42 12.58
N ARG A 250 -5.48 11.15 13.59
CA ARG A 250 -5.69 10.81 15.00
C ARG A 250 -7.17 10.90 15.35
N ASP A 251 -7.68 9.86 16.01
CA ASP A 251 -9.05 9.77 16.53
C ASP A 251 -10.17 10.00 15.49
N ASP A 252 -9.84 9.81 14.20
CA ASP A 252 -10.78 9.89 13.09
C ASP A 252 -10.81 8.57 12.30
N SER A 253 -11.95 8.31 11.67
CA SER A 253 -12.14 7.16 10.76
C SER A 253 -12.01 7.55 9.29
N ASP A 254 -11.96 8.85 8.99
CA ASP A 254 -11.71 9.43 7.68
C ASP A 254 -10.21 9.62 7.42
N PHE A 255 -9.90 9.96 6.18
CA PHE A 255 -8.55 10.11 5.68
C PHE A 255 -8.39 11.47 4.99
N VAL A 256 -7.19 12.02 5.00
CA VAL A 256 -6.84 13.17 4.15
C VAL A 256 -6.14 12.70 2.90
N LEU A 257 -6.37 13.41 1.79
CA LEU A 257 -5.70 13.13 0.52
C LEU A 257 -4.37 13.88 0.46
N TYR A 258 -3.26 13.14 0.60
CA TYR A 258 -1.93 13.73 0.66
C TYR A 258 -0.81 12.69 0.57
N HIS A 259 0.25 13.01 -0.18
CA HIS A 259 1.33 12.07 -0.46
C HIS A 259 2.32 11.89 0.71
N ASN A 260 2.83 12.97 1.31
CA ASN A 260 3.91 12.87 2.29
C ASN A 260 3.41 12.42 3.68
N PHE A 261 4.27 11.81 4.48
CA PHE A 261 3.87 11.29 5.81
C PHE A 261 3.67 12.35 6.88
N ASN A 262 4.18 13.57 6.69
CA ASN A 262 4.05 14.67 7.62
C ASN A 262 3.64 15.96 6.91
N LEU A 263 2.86 16.79 7.59
CA LEU A 263 2.45 18.10 7.09
C LEU A 263 3.52 19.15 7.38
N ARG A 264 4.01 19.81 6.33
CA ARG A 264 4.85 21.01 6.44
C ARG A 264 4.23 22.17 5.67
N THR A 265 4.51 23.35 6.19
CA THR A 265 4.09 24.64 5.66
C THR A 265 5.32 25.50 5.48
N THR A 266 5.30 26.35 4.45
CA THR A 266 6.35 27.34 4.19
C THR A 266 5.74 28.71 4.01
N GLU A 267 6.42 29.74 4.50
CA GLU A 267 5.98 31.12 4.35
C GLU A 267 6.12 31.57 2.90
N VAL A 268 5.04 32.11 2.35
CA VAL A 268 5.03 32.70 1.01
C VAL A 268 5.71 34.07 1.09
N THR A 269 6.95 34.16 0.61
CA THR A 269 7.71 35.41 0.56
C THR A 269 7.01 36.43 -0.35
N GLN A 270 6.87 37.67 0.13
CA GLN A 270 6.05 38.77 -0.42
C GLN A 270 6.52 39.33 -1.77
N SER A 271 6.61 38.50 -2.80
CA SER A 271 6.85 38.90 -4.17
C SER A 271 5.69 38.40 -5.03
N THR A 272 4.79 39.33 -5.38
CA THR A 272 3.68 39.25 -6.35
C THR A 272 2.27 38.91 -5.82
N THR A 273 1.50 39.98 -5.60
CA THR A 273 0.06 40.18 -5.89
C THR A 273 -1.05 39.91 -4.86
N HIS A 274 -0.85 39.23 -3.73
CA HIS A 274 -1.94 39.12 -2.74
C HIS A 274 -1.44 39.22 -1.29
N GLN A 275 -1.33 40.44 -0.76
CA GLN A 275 -1.35 40.66 0.69
C GLN A 275 -2.68 40.17 1.23
N SER A 276 -2.64 39.37 2.29
CA SER A 276 -3.83 39.08 3.10
C SER A 276 -4.40 40.41 3.58
N SER A 277 -5.74 40.56 3.61
CA SER A 277 -6.39 41.83 3.97
C SER A 277 -6.02 42.33 5.38
N CYS A 278 -5.45 41.45 6.19
CA CYS A 278 -5.01 41.62 7.56
C CYS A 278 -3.49 41.81 7.73
N GLY A 279 -2.68 41.65 6.65
CA GLY A 279 -1.23 41.82 6.68
C GLY A 279 -0.44 40.66 7.32
N CYS A 280 -1.09 39.57 7.73
CA CYS A 280 -0.41 38.40 8.28
C CYS A 280 0.35 37.61 7.20
N PRO A 281 1.48 36.96 7.55
CA PRO A 281 2.17 36.01 6.67
C PRO A 281 1.20 34.97 6.11
N LYS A 282 1.36 34.64 4.84
CA LYS A 282 0.60 33.57 4.20
C LYS A 282 1.49 32.33 4.18
N TYR A 283 0.97 31.22 4.67
CA TYR A 283 1.63 29.93 4.57
C TYR A 283 1.02 29.11 3.43
N GLN A 284 1.82 28.25 2.84
CA GLN A 284 1.37 27.25 1.88
C GLN A 284 1.93 25.89 2.23
N VAL A 285 1.23 24.83 1.82
CA VAL A 285 1.70 23.46 1.99
C VAL A 285 2.98 23.25 1.20
N ASP A 286 3.99 22.72 1.89
CA ASP A 286 5.25 22.28 1.30
C ASP A 286 5.09 20.81 0.86
N LEU A 287 5.23 20.57 -0.44
CA LEU A 287 5.07 19.25 -1.05
C LEU A 287 6.43 18.54 -1.25
N PHE A 288 7.53 19.27 -1.18
CA PHE A 288 8.83 18.79 -1.69
C PHE A 288 9.81 18.41 -0.57
N ASP A 289 9.35 18.43 0.67
CA ASP A 289 10.12 17.97 1.81
C ASP A 289 9.97 16.46 1.99
N GLU A 290 10.87 15.71 1.34
CA GLU A 290 10.91 14.24 1.39
C GLU A 290 11.80 13.71 2.51
N SER A 291 11.97 14.44 3.61
CA SER A 291 12.83 13.98 4.71
C SER A 291 12.30 12.71 5.38
N LYS A 292 13.21 11.79 5.73
CA LYS A 292 12.86 10.55 6.45
C LYS A 292 12.03 10.83 7.69
N VAL A 293 10.91 10.11 7.80
CA VAL A 293 10.04 10.20 8.95
C VAL A 293 10.36 9.15 10.00
N ASN A 294 10.30 9.55 11.27
CA ASN A 294 10.35 8.69 12.44
C ASN A 294 9.39 9.26 13.51
N LYS A 295 9.26 8.64 14.69
CA LYS A 295 8.25 8.98 15.72
C LYS A 295 8.46 10.36 16.30
N ARG A 296 9.66 10.92 16.13
CA ARG A 296 10.01 12.26 16.57
C ARG A 296 9.79 13.29 15.46
N THR A 297 9.48 12.86 14.25
CA THR A 297 9.12 13.76 13.16
C THR A 297 7.86 14.51 13.56
N PRO A 298 7.89 15.85 13.53
CA PRO A 298 6.72 16.66 13.85
C PRO A 298 5.65 16.49 12.77
N ASN A 299 4.39 16.71 13.17
CA ASN A 299 3.24 16.79 12.26
C ASN A 299 3.00 15.54 11.40
N LEU A 300 3.29 14.34 11.93
CA LEU A 300 2.88 13.09 11.29
C LEU A 300 1.34 13.02 11.26
N PHE A 301 0.75 12.76 10.09
CA PHE A 301 -0.71 12.64 9.94
C PHE A 301 -1.42 11.78 11.00
N PRO A 302 -0.95 10.57 11.32
CA PRO A 302 -1.61 9.73 12.34
C PRO A 302 -1.59 10.34 13.75
N THR A 303 -0.80 11.38 13.98
CA THR A 303 -0.75 12.13 15.24
C THR A 303 -1.59 13.40 15.24
N LEU A 304 -2.12 13.81 14.09
CA LEU A 304 -2.90 15.05 13.91
C LEU A 304 -4.40 14.77 13.90
N SER A 305 -5.17 15.53 14.66
CA SER A 305 -6.63 15.62 14.50
C SER A 305 -7.00 16.56 13.34
N ARG A 306 -8.28 16.58 12.93
CA ARG A 306 -8.77 17.56 11.93
C ARG A 306 -8.45 18.99 12.32
N ASP A 307 -8.70 19.33 13.59
CA ASP A 307 -8.43 20.68 14.11
C ASP A 307 -6.93 21.00 14.07
N ASP A 308 -6.06 20.04 14.38
CA ASP A 308 -4.60 20.24 14.29
C ASP A 308 -4.18 20.53 12.84
N ILE A 309 -4.71 19.78 11.85
CA ILE A 309 -4.43 20.01 10.43
C ILE A 309 -4.91 21.40 10.01
N GLU A 310 -6.14 21.76 10.35
CA GLU A 310 -6.69 23.08 10.04
C GLU A 310 -5.86 24.20 10.68
N ASN A 311 -5.44 24.03 11.94
CA ASN A 311 -4.58 24.99 12.63
C ASN A 311 -3.19 25.11 12.01
N ILE A 312 -2.61 24.03 11.48
CA ILE A 312 -1.32 24.09 10.76
C ILE A 312 -1.49 24.77 9.40
N LEU A 313 -2.60 24.49 8.69
CA LEU A 313 -2.86 25.13 7.40
C LEU A 313 -3.13 26.63 7.50
N THR A 314 -3.66 27.09 8.65
CA THR A 314 -3.93 28.51 8.88
C THR A 314 -2.84 29.22 9.72
N GLU A 315 -2.02 28.46 10.45
CA GLU A 315 -1.07 28.89 11.49
C GLU A 315 -1.60 30.07 12.36
N THR A 316 -0.75 30.83 13.09
CA THR A 316 -1.11 31.87 14.08
C THR A 316 -2.06 33.00 13.62
N HIS A 317 -2.58 32.94 12.40
CA HIS A 317 -3.65 33.81 11.93
C HIS A 317 -4.93 33.68 12.78
N ALA A 318 -5.25 32.48 13.29
CA ALA A 318 -6.46 32.24 14.09
C ALA A 318 -6.38 32.75 15.54
N VAL A 319 -5.18 32.89 16.11
CA VAL A 319 -5.00 33.26 17.52
C VAL A 319 -5.03 34.78 17.72
N ASP A 320 -4.45 35.54 16.77
CA ASP A 320 -4.25 37.00 16.91
C ASP A 320 -5.03 37.86 15.89
N CYS A 321 -5.79 37.27 14.96
CA CYS A 321 -6.56 38.02 13.95
C CYS A 321 -8.07 37.70 13.95
N THR A 322 -8.90 38.71 14.23
CA THR A 322 -10.37 38.63 14.19
C THR A 322 -10.97 38.40 12.80
N HIS A 323 -10.18 38.46 11.72
CA HIS A 323 -10.63 38.13 10.37
C HIS A 323 -10.48 36.63 10.04
N ALA A 324 -9.70 35.89 10.83
CA ALA A 324 -9.44 34.47 10.63
C ALA A 324 -10.54 33.55 11.21
N SER A 325 -11.31 34.05 12.18
CA SER A 325 -12.33 33.29 12.93
C SER A 325 -13.56 32.87 12.10
N ASN A 326 -13.61 33.21 10.81
CA ASN A 326 -14.65 32.77 9.85
C ASN A 326 -14.17 31.72 8.83
N VAL A 327 -12.90 31.27 8.87
CA VAL A 327 -12.35 30.35 7.86
C VAL A 327 -12.69 28.88 8.15
N HIS A 328 -12.85 28.51 9.42
CA HIS A 328 -13.01 27.10 9.85
C HIS A 328 -14.43 26.53 9.64
N THR A 329 -15.49 27.33 9.75
CA THR A 329 -16.88 26.83 9.79
C THR A 329 -17.61 26.89 8.43
N GLY A 330 -16.96 27.40 7.38
CA GLY A 330 -17.57 27.60 6.07
C GLY A 330 -16.96 26.82 4.92
N HIS A 331 -15.85 26.10 5.10
CA HIS A 331 -15.11 25.51 3.98
C HIS A 331 -15.91 24.43 3.24
N GLU A 332 -16.59 23.53 3.94
CA GLU A 332 -17.46 22.53 3.32
C GLU A 332 -18.58 23.20 2.49
N ALA A 333 -19.19 24.26 3.02
CA ALA A 333 -20.19 25.04 2.29
C ALA A 333 -19.60 25.75 1.06
N LEU A 334 -18.35 26.22 1.14
CA LEU A 334 -17.63 26.81 0.00
C LEU A 334 -17.31 25.78 -1.08
N VAL A 335 -16.90 24.56 -0.69
CA VAL A 335 -16.67 23.46 -1.63
C VAL A 335 -17.97 23.05 -2.31
N ILE A 336 -19.06 22.85 -1.54
CA ILE A 336 -20.39 22.53 -2.09
C ILE A 336 -20.88 23.65 -3.02
N SER A 337 -20.70 24.91 -2.64
CA SER A 337 -21.07 26.06 -3.47
C SER A 337 -20.24 26.13 -4.74
N ALA A 338 -18.93 25.89 -4.67
CA ALA A 338 -18.05 25.82 -5.83
C ALA A 338 -18.50 24.69 -6.78
N LEU A 339 -18.83 23.52 -6.25
CA LEU A 339 -19.36 22.40 -7.04
C LEU A 339 -20.71 22.70 -7.70
N ALA A 340 -21.61 23.37 -6.98
CA ALA A 340 -22.91 23.76 -7.54
C ALA A 340 -22.77 24.81 -8.66
N GLN A 341 -21.70 25.61 -8.62
CA GLN A 341 -21.37 26.59 -9.66
C GLN A 341 -20.57 25.99 -10.81
N THR A 342 -19.88 24.86 -10.60
CA THR A 342 -19.26 24.12 -11.70
C THR A 342 -20.34 23.44 -12.52
N ASP A 343 -20.74 24.09 -13.62
CA ASP A 343 -21.54 23.44 -14.64
C ASP A 343 -20.74 22.26 -15.20
N ILE A 344 -21.32 21.05 -15.11
CA ILE A 344 -20.68 19.78 -15.51
C ILE A 344 -20.21 19.86 -16.97
N GLY A 345 -20.88 20.67 -17.82
CA GLY A 345 -20.52 20.88 -19.21
C GLY A 345 -19.50 22.01 -19.47
N ALA A 346 -19.22 22.89 -18.50
CA ALA A 346 -18.29 23.99 -18.67
C ALA A 346 -16.84 23.54 -18.41
N PRO A 347 -15.87 23.92 -19.26
CA PRO A 347 -14.47 23.57 -19.04
C PRO A 347 -13.94 24.09 -17.69
N LEU A 348 -13.49 23.19 -16.82
CA LEU A 348 -12.76 23.58 -15.61
C LEU A 348 -11.39 24.13 -15.97
N GLU A 349 -11.03 25.28 -15.40
CA GLU A 349 -9.72 25.92 -15.50
C GLU A 349 -8.89 25.65 -14.24
N CYS A 350 -7.56 25.75 -14.37
CA CYS A 350 -6.64 25.60 -13.25
C CYS A 350 -6.65 26.86 -12.37
N ASN A 351 -7.70 27.02 -11.56
CA ASN A 351 -7.82 28.11 -10.60
C ASN A 351 -7.43 27.64 -9.19
N ARG A 352 -6.18 27.87 -8.81
CA ARG A 352 -5.65 27.51 -7.47
C ARG A 352 -6.22 28.33 -6.31
N ALA A 353 -6.95 29.41 -6.59
CA ALA A 353 -7.70 30.14 -5.56
C ALA A 353 -9.09 29.54 -5.30
N SER A 354 -9.53 28.57 -6.11
CA SER A 354 -10.79 27.86 -5.90
C SER A 354 -10.75 27.03 -4.61
N PRO A 355 -11.86 26.95 -3.85
CA PRO A 355 -11.98 26.00 -2.74
C PRO A 355 -11.69 24.54 -3.15
N LEU A 356 -11.93 24.18 -4.42
CA LEU A 356 -11.67 22.84 -4.96
C LEU A 356 -10.17 22.53 -5.11
N ALA A 357 -9.33 23.55 -5.17
CA ALA A 357 -7.87 23.43 -5.29
C ALA A 357 -7.16 23.32 -3.94
N ARG A 358 -7.91 23.34 -2.83
CA ARG A 358 -7.32 23.25 -1.49
C ARG A 358 -6.71 21.86 -1.30
N TYR A 359 -5.46 21.83 -0.80
CA TYR A 359 -4.80 20.61 -0.38
C TYR A 359 -5.47 19.97 0.83
N LEU A 360 -5.20 18.67 1.02
CA LEU A 360 -5.69 17.87 2.13
C LEU A 360 -7.23 17.79 2.20
N PRO A 361 -7.94 17.66 1.06
CA PRO A 361 -9.36 17.36 1.14
C PRO A 361 -9.57 16.01 1.84
N LEU A 362 -10.76 15.81 2.41
CA LEU A 362 -11.09 14.53 3.00
C LEU A 362 -11.37 13.50 1.90
N PHE A 363 -11.01 12.25 2.16
CA PHE A 363 -11.34 11.16 1.26
C PHE A 363 -12.85 10.97 1.15
N SER A 364 -13.59 11.16 2.26
CA SER A 364 -15.04 11.14 2.21
C SER A 364 -15.65 12.21 1.29
N ASP A 365 -15.03 13.38 1.14
CA ASP A 365 -15.46 14.41 0.21
C ASP A 365 -15.20 13.99 -1.23
N MET A 366 -14.04 13.41 -1.52
CA MET A 366 -13.74 12.83 -2.83
C MET A 366 -14.79 11.79 -3.24
N LEU A 367 -15.12 10.84 -2.36
CA LEU A 367 -16.11 9.80 -2.63
C LEU A 367 -17.52 10.37 -2.86
N LYS A 368 -17.89 11.43 -2.12
CA LYS A 368 -19.22 12.05 -2.20
C LYS A 368 -19.38 12.94 -3.43
N LEU A 369 -18.36 13.74 -3.75
CA LEU A 369 -18.48 14.94 -4.58
C LEU A 369 -17.93 14.74 -6.00
N VAL A 370 -16.95 13.85 -6.20
CA VAL A 370 -16.45 13.53 -7.54
C VAL A 370 -17.40 12.54 -8.22
N PRO A 371 -17.69 12.63 -9.53
CA PRO A 371 -18.54 11.67 -10.25
C PRO A 371 -18.06 10.22 -10.11
N ASN A 372 -18.99 9.27 -9.93
CA ASN A 372 -18.70 7.85 -9.65
C ASN A 372 -18.07 7.09 -10.82
N GLU A 373 -18.19 7.63 -12.03
CA GLU A 373 -17.65 7.04 -13.27
C GLU A 373 -16.11 7.03 -13.27
N LEU A 374 -15.49 8.02 -12.59
CA LEU A 374 -14.06 8.08 -12.40
C LEU A 374 -13.64 7.01 -11.37
N ALA A 375 -12.94 5.97 -11.83
CA ALA A 375 -12.44 4.94 -10.93
C ALA A 375 -11.26 5.46 -10.09
N LEU A 376 -10.91 4.73 -9.02
CA LEU A 376 -9.80 5.08 -8.14
C LEU A 376 -8.79 3.96 -8.03
N ASP A 377 -7.52 4.32 -8.04
CA ASP A 377 -6.45 3.58 -7.38
C ASP A 377 -6.16 4.32 -6.07
N VAL A 378 -6.48 3.69 -4.94
CA VAL A 378 -6.32 4.28 -3.60
C VAL A 378 -5.01 3.75 -3.02
N GLU A 379 -3.96 4.56 -3.07
CA GLU A 379 -2.70 4.27 -2.40
C GLU A 379 -2.86 4.46 -0.89
N VAL A 380 -2.82 3.35 -0.17
CA VAL A 380 -2.76 3.32 1.30
C VAL A 380 -1.33 3.63 1.72
N LYS A 381 -1.07 4.90 2.06
CA LYS A 381 0.25 5.35 2.50
C LYS A 381 0.66 4.66 3.80
N TYR A 382 1.61 3.75 3.67
CA TYR A 382 2.16 3.00 4.78
C TYR A 382 3.68 2.83 4.59
N PRO A 383 4.48 2.79 5.67
CA PRO A 383 5.92 2.71 5.56
C PRO A 383 6.38 1.50 4.75
N VAL A 384 7.38 1.70 3.91
CA VAL A 384 8.00 0.63 3.13
C VAL A 384 8.99 -0.14 4.00
N GLU A 385 9.56 0.52 5.00
CA GLU A 385 10.44 -0.08 5.99
C GLU A 385 9.68 -1.10 6.84
N THR A 386 10.19 -2.32 6.85
CA THR A 386 9.65 -3.40 7.67
C THR A 386 10.63 -3.77 8.79
N PRO A 387 10.19 -4.47 9.84
CA PRO A 387 11.09 -5.01 10.85
C PRO A 387 12.19 -5.91 10.26
N LEU A 388 11.92 -6.55 9.12
CA LEU A 388 12.93 -7.30 8.37
C LEU A 388 14.09 -6.40 7.94
N SER A 389 13.80 -5.24 7.35
CA SER A 389 14.82 -4.25 7.00
C SER A 389 15.61 -3.81 8.25
N ALA A 390 14.92 -3.59 9.37
CA ALA A 390 15.57 -3.23 10.64
C ALA A 390 16.58 -4.30 11.10
N PHE A 391 16.21 -5.59 11.06
CA PHE A 391 17.12 -6.68 11.43
C PHE A 391 18.37 -6.72 10.54
N ARG A 392 18.21 -6.51 9.24
CA ARG A 392 19.35 -6.47 8.30
C ARG A 392 20.27 -5.28 8.60
N LEU A 393 19.72 -4.11 8.89
CA LEU A 393 20.52 -2.95 9.28
C LEU A 393 21.36 -3.20 10.53
N ILE A 394 20.76 -3.80 11.56
CA ILE A 394 21.45 -4.10 12.82
C ILE A 394 22.56 -5.12 12.59
N HIS A 395 22.24 -6.22 11.91
CA HIS A 395 23.11 -7.40 11.88
C HIS A 395 24.10 -7.42 10.72
N GLU A 396 23.72 -6.88 9.56
CA GLU A 396 24.58 -6.86 8.37
C GLU A 396 25.38 -5.56 8.27
N GLN A 397 24.85 -4.46 8.80
CA GLN A 397 25.45 -3.12 8.66
C GLN A 397 25.90 -2.49 9.97
N GLY A 398 25.73 -3.18 11.10
CA GLY A 398 26.21 -2.72 12.40
C GLY A 398 25.51 -1.49 12.96
N GLN A 399 24.29 -1.19 12.50
CA GLN A 399 23.46 -0.14 13.09
C GLN A 399 23.06 -0.53 14.53
N SER A 400 22.97 0.44 15.44
CA SER A 400 22.58 0.14 16.82
C SER A 400 21.07 -0.08 16.94
N GLU A 401 20.63 -0.97 17.83
CA GLU A 401 19.21 -1.14 18.13
C GLU A 401 18.55 0.17 18.55
N ASP A 402 19.25 1.00 19.33
CA ASP A 402 18.76 2.32 19.76
C ASP A 402 18.52 3.28 18.58
N SER A 403 19.41 3.26 17.57
CA SER A 403 19.24 4.06 16.36
C SER A 403 18.04 3.62 15.51
N LEU A 404 17.60 2.37 15.70
CA LEU A 404 16.51 1.72 14.97
C LEU A 404 15.34 1.36 15.89
N ALA A 405 15.28 1.92 17.11
CA ALA A 405 14.17 1.77 18.05
C ALA A 405 12.84 2.33 17.50
N GLY A 406 12.86 2.79 16.26
CA GLY A 406 11.73 3.22 15.49
C GLY A 406 11.62 2.88 14.05
N TYR A 407 12.62 2.18 13.57
CA TYR A 407 12.71 1.92 12.16
C TYR A 407 11.75 0.79 11.80
N GLY A 408 10.84 1.06 10.86
CA GLY A 408 9.90 0.07 10.36
C GLY A 408 9.00 -0.54 11.43
N CYS A 409 8.59 0.22 12.46
CA CYS A 409 7.60 -0.21 13.45
C CYS A 409 6.22 0.44 13.18
N PRO A 410 5.42 -0.09 12.24
CA PRO A 410 4.01 0.22 11.97
C PRO A 410 3.20 0.91 13.10
N TYR A 411 3.11 0.30 14.28
CA TYR A 411 2.22 0.72 15.37
C TYR A 411 2.75 1.89 16.21
N ASP A 412 4.06 2.04 16.33
CA ASP A 412 4.67 3.07 17.19
C ASP A 412 4.75 4.46 16.50
N TYR A 413 4.63 4.50 15.17
CA TYR A 413 4.94 5.67 14.33
C TYR A 413 3.77 6.10 13.47
N PHE A 414 2.91 5.15 13.09
CA PHE A 414 1.82 5.41 12.16
C PHE A 414 0.47 5.02 12.77
N TYR A 415 -0.11 3.98 12.22
CA TYR A 415 -1.47 3.56 12.48
C TYR A 415 -1.49 2.04 12.41
N PRO A 416 -2.18 1.34 13.32
CA PRO A 416 -2.26 -0.11 13.27
C PRO A 416 -2.77 -0.58 11.91
N ILE A 417 -2.16 -1.62 11.32
CA ILE A 417 -2.52 -2.16 10.00
C ILE A 417 -3.99 -2.58 9.98
N ASN A 418 -4.48 -3.28 11.02
CA ASN A 418 -5.88 -3.68 11.06
C ASN A 418 -6.79 -2.45 11.14
N LYS A 419 -6.48 -1.49 12.02
CA LYS A 419 -7.29 -0.28 12.18
C LYS A 419 -7.35 0.54 10.89
N TYR A 420 -6.24 0.67 10.17
CA TYR A 420 -6.20 1.38 8.89
C TYR A 420 -7.08 0.66 7.86
N ALA A 421 -6.82 -0.62 7.62
CA ALA A 421 -7.57 -1.42 6.68
C ALA A 421 -9.07 -1.41 7.00
N ASP A 422 -9.45 -1.57 8.27
CA ASP A 422 -10.85 -1.61 8.70
C ASP A 422 -11.55 -0.27 8.51
N ASN A 423 -10.90 0.85 8.85
CA ASN A 423 -11.47 2.17 8.61
C ASN A 423 -11.66 2.44 7.12
N LEU A 424 -10.67 2.07 6.30
CA LEU A 424 -10.76 2.23 4.84
C LEU A 424 -11.90 1.40 4.26
N LEU A 425 -11.96 0.11 4.58
CA LEU A 425 -13.00 -0.79 4.06
C LEU A 425 -14.40 -0.36 4.51
N ASN A 426 -14.57 -0.01 5.79
CA ASN A 426 -15.83 0.52 6.30
C ASN A 426 -16.23 1.83 5.59
N MET A 427 -15.28 2.72 5.32
CA MET A 427 -15.52 3.95 4.57
C MET A 427 -15.95 3.68 3.13
N LEU A 428 -15.26 2.77 2.43
CA LEU A 428 -15.60 2.39 1.06
C LEU A 428 -16.95 1.70 0.97
N TRP A 429 -17.30 0.84 1.91
CA TRP A 429 -18.65 0.24 1.96
C TRP A 429 -19.74 1.26 2.28
N LYS A 430 -19.45 2.29 3.09
CA LYS A 430 -20.42 3.34 3.43
C LYS A 430 -20.58 4.38 2.31
N LEU A 431 -19.49 4.79 1.67
CA LEU A 431 -19.43 5.97 0.80
C LEU A 431 -18.96 5.69 -0.63
N GLY A 432 -18.37 4.52 -0.88
CA GLY A 432 -17.83 4.15 -2.19
C GLY A 432 -18.89 3.96 -3.28
N ARG A 433 -20.15 3.73 -2.92
CA ARG A 433 -21.28 3.55 -3.86
C ARG A 433 -20.91 2.47 -4.90
N ASN A 434 -21.26 2.64 -6.17
CA ASN A 434 -20.85 1.72 -7.25
C ASN A 434 -19.53 2.11 -7.92
N ARG A 435 -18.68 2.90 -7.25
CA ARG A 435 -17.38 3.32 -7.81
C ARG A 435 -16.45 2.12 -7.93
N ARG A 436 -15.74 2.06 -9.06
CA ARG A 436 -14.69 1.07 -9.29
C ARG A 436 -13.41 1.50 -8.57
N ILE A 437 -12.83 0.60 -7.78
CA ILE A 437 -11.72 0.91 -6.89
C ILE A 437 -10.66 -0.20 -6.96
N ILE A 438 -9.40 0.20 -7.03
CA ILE A 438 -8.19 -0.58 -6.75
C ILE A 438 -7.64 -0.07 -5.41
N LEU A 439 -7.10 -0.98 -4.61
CA LEU A 439 -6.32 -0.63 -3.43
C LEU A 439 -4.85 -0.95 -3.72
N SER A 440 -3.95 -0.04 -3.36
CA SER A 440 -2.52 -0.25 -3.55
C SER A 440 -1.72 0.22 -2.34
N SER A 441 -0.52 -0.31 -2.18
CA SER A 441 0.41 0.16 -1.14
C SER A 441 1.84 -0.29 -1.46
N PHE A 442 2.83 0.52 -1.07
CA PHE A 442 4.22 0.06 -1.02
C PHE A 442 4.47 -0.93 0.12
N ASN A 443 3.62 -1.01 1.13
CA ASN A 443 3.83 -1.96 2.22
C ASN A 443 3.25 -3.35 1.89
N PRO A 444 4.07 -4.41 1.82
CA PRO A 444 3.62 -5.75 1.45
C PRO A 444 2.68 -6.40 2.48
N ASP A 445 2.81 -6.06 3.76
CA ASP A 445 1.98 -6.60 4.84
C ASP A 445 0.60 -5.91 4.88
N MET A 446 0.53 -4.61 4.56
CA MET A 446 -0.73 -3.89 4.31
C MET A 446 -1.47 -4.48 3.11
N CYS A 447 -0.78 -4.74 2.00
CA CYS A 447 -1.38 -5.39 0.83
C CYS A 447 -1.99 -6.77 1.20
N LEU A 448 -1.26 -7.58 1.97
CA LEU A 448 -1.75 -8.87 2.42
C LEU A 448 -2.96 -8.73 3.36
N ALA A 449 -2.94 -7.77 4.27
CA ALA A 449 -4.08 -7.50 5.16
C ALA A 449 -5.33 -7.08 4.38
N LEU A 450 -5.20 -6.16 3.42
CA LEU A 450 -6.30 -5.76 2.53
C LEU A 450 -6.82 -6.93 1.69
N LYS A 451 -5.92 -7.80 1.18
CA LYS A 451 -6.36 -8.97 0.40
C LYS A 451 -7.09 -10.01 1.25
N LEU A 452 -6.69 -10.18 2.50
CA LEU A 452 -7.33 -11.11 3.43
C LEU A 452 -8.68 -10.58 3.94
N LYS A 453 -8.81 -9.28 4.19
CA LYS A 453 -10.02 -8.70 4.79
C LYS A 453 -11.20 -8.55 3.82
N GLN A 454 -10.96 -8.57 2.51
CA GLN A 454 -12.02 -8.37 1.51
C GLN A 454 -11.74 -9.11 0.20
N SER A 455 -12.75 -9.19 -0.67
CA SER A 455 -12.63 -9.82 -2.00
C SER A 455 -13.23 -9.00 -3.15
N THR A 456 -13.63 -7.75 -2.86
CA THR A 456 -14.32 -6.83 -3.76
C THR A 456 -13.38 -6.01 -4.63
N TYR A 457 -12.34 -5.44 -4.01
CA TYR A 457 -11.40 -4.51 -4.62
C TYR A 457 -10.09 -5.25 -4.93
N PRO A 458 -9.58 -5.15 -6.18
CA PRO A 458 -8.24 -5.63 -6.50
C PRO A 458 -7.19 -4.95 -5.61
N VAL A 459 -6.19 -5.72 -5.19
CA VAL A 459 -5.07 -5.22 -4.38
C VAL A 459 -3.77 -5.32 -5.18
N LEU A 460 -3.09 -4.19 -5.39
CA LEU A 460 -1.81 -4.11 -6.10
C LEU A 460 -0.67 -3.75 -5.17
N PHE A 461 0.47 -4.44 -5.34
CA PHE A 461 1.69 -4.15 -4.59
C PHE A 461 2.57 -3.16 -5.34
N ILE A 462 2.85 -2.01 -4.73
CA ILE A 462 3.68 -0.96 -5.32
C ILE A 462 5.16 -1.23 -4.99
N SER A 463 6.03 -1.11 -5.99
CA SER A 463 7.46 -1.33 -5.79
C SER A 463 8.32 -0.50 -6.73
N ARG A 464 9.43 0.01 -6.18
CA ARG A 464 10.54 0.61 -6.94
C ARG A 464 11.42 -0.44 -7.63
N ALA A 465 11.13 -1.74 -7.48
CA ALA A 465 11.81 -2.80 -8.22
C ALA A 465 13.35 -2.80 -8.08
N GLY A 466 13.86 -2.50 -6.89
CA GLY A 466 15.30 -2.51 -6.59
C GLY A 466 16.06 -1.26 -7.01
N LEU A 467 15.38 -0.25 -7.54
CA LEU A 467 16.02 1.00 -7.95
C LEU A 467 16.46 1.81 -6.74
N ASP A 468 17.71 2.25 -6.81
CA ASP A 468 18.27 3.24 -5.93
C ASP A 468 18.08 4.60 -6.61
N THR A 469 17.20 5.44 -6.09
CA THR A 469 17.06 6.81 -6.56
C THR A 469 18.30 7.56 -6.06
N SER A 470 19.04 8.21 -6.96
CA SER A 470 20.29 8.92 -6.64
C SER A 470 20.13 10.07 -5.64
N ASP A 471 18.89 10.40 -5.28
CA ASP A 471 18.56 11.31 -4.20
C ASP A 471 18.60 10.54 -2.86
N SER A 472 19.54 10.97 -2.03
CA SER A 472 20.09 10.26 -0.89
C SER A 472 19.04 9.63 0.06
N ILE A 473 19.33 8.40 0.51
CA ILE A 473 18.90 7.75 1.77
C ILE A 473 17.70 6.76 1.69
N ASP A 474 17.08 6.55 0.52
CA ASP A 474 15.95 5.62 0.36
C ASP A 474 16.32 4.13 0.17
N TRP A 475 17.61 3.76 0.08
CA TRP A 475 18.07 2.36 -0.09
C TRP A 475 17.50 1.35 0.92
N ALA A 476 16.92 1.80 2.03
CA ALA A 476 16.11 1.05 2.98
C ALA A 476 15.13 0.04 2.35
N HIS A 477 14.41 0.43 1.29
CA HIS A 477 13.47 -0.46 0.59
C HIS A 477 14.20 -1.60 -0.13
N THR A 478 15.45 -1.40 -0.56
CA THR A 478 16.26 -2.44 -1.21
C THR A 478 16.70 -3.53 -0.23
N LEU A 479 16.49 -3.36 1.08
CA LEU A 479 16.77 -4.39 2.07
C LEU A 479 15.66 -5.43 2.21
N ASP A 480 14.43 -5.11 1.82
CA ASP A 480 13.34 -6.09 1.88
C ASP A 480 13.38 -6.95 0.59
N PRO A 481 13.58 -8.29 0.68
CA PRO A 481 13.62 -9.17 -0.49
C PRO A 481 12.38 -9.12 -1.39
N ARG A 482 11.26 -8.56 -0.92
CA ARG A 482 10.04 -8.36 -1.73
C ARG A 482 10.17 -7.16 -2.68
N HIS A 483 11.10 -6.25 -2.44
CA HIS A 483 11.32 -5.02 -3.22
C HIS A 483 12.60 -5.03 -4.07
N VAL A 484 13.51 -5.99 -3.88
CA VAL A 484 14.85 -6.00 -4.51
C VAL A 484 14.87 -6.05 -6.04
N SER A 485 13.78 -6.47 -6.68
CA SER A 485 13.64 -6.49 -8.13
C SER A 485 12.17 -6.51 -8.53
N ALA A 486 11.88 -6.17 -9.78
CA ALA A 486 10.53 -6.27 -10.34
C ALA A 486 9.98 -7.70 -10.28
N LEU A 487 10.83 -8.70 -10.57
CA LEU A 487 10.45 -10.11 -10.54
C LEU A 487 10.16 -10.57 -9.11
N SER A 488 10.96 -10.13 -8.12
CA SER A 488 10.70 -10.43 -6.70
C SER A 488 9.38 -9.82 -6.23
N SER A 489 9.06 -8.59 -6.64
CA SER A 489 7.79 -7.96 -6.31
C SER A 489 6.60 -8.70 -6.95
N ALA A 490 6.74 -9.13 -8.20
CA ALA A 490 5.73 -9.97 -8.87
C ALA A 490 5.60 -11.35 -8.19
N CYS A 491 6.71 -11.97 -7.78
CA CYS A 491 6.70 -13.21 -7.03
C CYS A 491 5.96 -13.06 -5.70
N TRP A 492 6.21 -11.99 -4.95
CA TRP A 492 5.46 -11.71 -3.72
C TRP A 492 3.96 -11.55 -3.99
N ALA A 493 3.58 -10.77 -5.00
CA ALA A 493 2.18 -10.59 -5.37
C ALA A 493 1.49 -11.94 -5.66
N HIS A 494 2.14 -12.82 -6.43
CA HIS A 494 1.63 -14.17 -6.67
C HIS A 494 1.52 -15.01 -5.38
N LEU A 495 2.57 -15.03 -4.56
CA LEU A 495 2.63 -15.82 -3.33
C LEU A 495 1.55 -15.41 -2.33
N ALA A 496 1.32 -14.10 -2.19
CA ALA A 496 0.32 -13.48 -1.32
C ALA A 496 -1.09 -13.41 -1.95
N ASN A 497 -1.28 -13.96 -3.15
CA ASN A 497 -2.55 -13.97 -3.89
C ASN A 497 -3.10 -12.56 -4.19
N LEU A 498 -2.22 -11.57 -4.38
CA LEU A 498 -2.58 -10.22 -4.82
C LEU A 498 -2.97 -10.22 -6.30
N ASP A 499 -3.61 -9.13 -6.74
CA ASP A 499 -4.16 -9.03 -8.10
C ASP A 499 -3.13 -8.48 -9.11
N GLY A 500 -2.01 -7.92 -8.63
CA GLY A 500 -0.93 -7.43 -9.48
C GLY A 500 0.06 -6.54 -8.77
N VAL A 501 0.81 -5.77 -9.56
CA VAL A 501 1.88 -4.89 -9.12
C VAL A 501 1.82 -3.51 -9.79
N VAL A 502 2.27 -2.49 -9.07
CA VAL A 502 2.57 -1.16 -9.61
C VAL A 502 4.09 -0.98 -9.57
N LEU A 503 4.74 -0.83 -10.72
CA LEU A 503 6.20 -0.90 -10.81
C LEU A 503 6.80 0.39 -11.37
N HIS A 504 7.99 0.76 -10.91
CA HIS A 504 8.69 1.89 -11.50
C HIS A 504 9.02 1.62 -12.99
N SER A 505 8.77 2.60 -13.86
CA SER A 505 8.73 2.43 -15.31
C SER A 505 10.04 1.92 -15.91
N CYS A 506 11.18 2.24 -15.30
CA CYS A 506 12.48 1.87 -15.86
C CYS A 506 12.76 0.36 -15.82
N CYS A 507 12.05 -0.44 -15.02
CA CYS A 507 12.14 -1.91 -15.10
C CYS A 507 11.36 -2.49 -16.28
N LEU A 508 10.64 -1.66 -17.02
CA LEU A 508 9.80 -2.00 -18.16
C LEU A 508 10.17 -1.20 -19.43
N GLN A 509 11.23 -0.39 -19.39
CA GLN A 509 11.62 0.46 -20.52
C GLN A 509 12.13 -0.35 -21.71
N ALA A 510 11.81 0.11 -22.91
CA ALA A 510 12.36 -0.46 -24.13
C ALA A 510 13.83 -0.04 -24.29
N SER A 511 14.72 -1.00 -24.53
CA SER A 511 16.04 -0.70 -25.09
C SER A 511 15.88 -0.40 -26.58
N PRO A 512 16.80 0.35 -27.23
CA PRO A 512 16.85 0.48 -28.69
C PRO A 512 16.84 -0.87 -29.45
N SER A 513 17.17 -1.96 -28.76
CA SER A 513 17.21 -3.34 -29.25
C SER A 513 15.96 -4.18 -28.92
N GLY A 514 14.91 -3.59 -28.32
CA GLY A 514 13.70 -4.28 -27.86
C GLY A 514 13.61 -4.38 -26.33
N THR A 515 12.72 -5.23 -25.82
CA THR A 515 12.72 -5.57 -24.38
C THR A 515 13.97 -6.39 -24.04
N ASP A 516 14.55 -6.20 -22.87
CA ASP A 516 15.65 -7.06 -22.41
C ASP A 516 15.12 -8.40 -21.87
N GLU A 517 16.04 -9.29 -21.49
CA GLU A 517 15.68 -10.62 -20.98
C GLU A 517 14.91 -10.54 -19.65
N SER A 518 15.31 -9.63 -18.76
CA SER A 518 14.65 -9.43 -17.47
C SER A 518 13.21 -8.93 -17.63
N THR A 519 12.97 -8.02 -18.58
CA THR A 519 11.64 -7.54 -18.93
C THR A 519 10.78 -8.66 -19.53
N ARG A 520 11.35 -9.49 -20.41
CA ARG A 520 10.62 -10.65 -20.97
C ARG A 520 10.24 -11.66 -19.89
N GLU A 521 11.17 -11.98 -19.00
CA GLU A 521 10.93 -12.90 -17.88
C GLU A 521 9.82 -12.37 -16.97
N LEU A 522 9.87 -11.09 -16.61
CA LEU A 522 8.84 -10.43 -15.82
C LEU A 522 7.46 -10.48 -16.49
N LEU A 523 7.37 -10.09 -17.77
CA LEU A 523 6.09 -10.09 -18.50
C LEU A 523 5.52 -11.50 -18.65
N SER A 524 6.38 -12.49 -18.92
CA SER A 524 5.97 -13.91 -18.95
C SER A 524 5.45 -14.35 -17.59
N PHE A 525 6.16 -14.02 -16.50
CA PHE A 525 5.74 -14.37 -15.15
C PHE A 525 4.40 -13.72 -14.78
N LEU A 526 4.22 -12.43 -15.08
CA LEU A 526 2.97 -11.71 -14.80
C LEU A 526 1.80 -12.33 -15.57
N SER A 527 1.99 -12.65 -16.86
CA SER A 527 0.95 -13.25 -17.69
C SER A 527 0.60 -14.67 -17.24
N ASP A 528 1.61 -15.53 -17.03
CA ASP A 528 1.43 -16.92 -16.58
C ASP A 528 0.67 -17.00 -15.25
N ASN A 529 0.89 -16.03 -14.36
CA ASN A 529 0.28 -15.98 -13.04
C ASN A 529 -0.95 -15.07 -12.95
N ARG A 530 -1.44 -14.56 -14.09
CA ARG A 530 -2.62 -13.69 -14.18
C ARG A 530 -2.54 -12.45 -13.27
N LEU A 531 -1.36 -11.84 -13.21
CA LEU A 531 -1.12 -10.60 -12.46
C LEU A 531 -1.24 -9.38 -13.38
N SER A 532 -1.84 -8.32 -12.87
CA SER A 532 -1.87 -7.02 -13.52
C SER A 532 -0.58 -6.23 -13.28
N CYS A 533 -0.25 -5.32 -14.20
CA CYS A 533 0.91 -4.45 -14.06
C CYS A 533 0.64 -3.05 -14.59
N ILE A 534 0.83 -2.05 -13.74
CA ILE A 534 0.73 -0.63 -14.06
C ILE A 534 2.09 0.03 -13.75
N PRO A 535 2.85 0.50 -14.75
CA PRO A 535 4.05 1.26 -14.51
C PRO A 535 3.74 2.69 -14.03
N TYR A 536 4.60 3.24 -13.18
CA TYR A 536 4.61 4.65 -12.77
C TYR A 536 6.03 5.25 -12.91
N GLY A 537 6.16 6.57 -12.90
CA GLY A 537 7.46 7.26 -12.96
C GLY A 537 7.72 8.00 -14.28
N PRO A 538 8.96 8.44 -14.54
CA PRO A 538 9.26 9.34 -15.65
C PRO A 538 9.15 8.64 -17.01
N GLY A 539 8.88 9.43 -18.06
CA GLY A 539 8.94 9.02 -19.46
C GLY A 539 7.74 8.22 -19.98
N ILE A 540 6.68 8.05 -19.18
CA ILE A 540 5.52 7.21 -19.54
C ILE A 540 4.26 8.00 -19.92
N SER A 541 4.23 9.31 -19.69
CA SER A 541 3.11 10.22 -20.03
C SER A 541 3.03 10.55 -21.53
N THR A 542 3.26 9.58 -22.43
CA THR A 542 3.32 9.82 -23.88
C THR A 542 2.49 8.83 -24.68
N ALA A 543 1.99 9.27 -25.84
CA ALA A 543 1.31 8.42 -26.81
C ALA A 543 2.17 7.23 -27.24
N ASP A 544 3.48 7.46 -27.43
CA ASP A 544 4.41 6.42 -27.85
C ASP A 544 4.64 5.38 -26.75
N TYR A 545 4.70 5.80 -25.48
CA TYR A 545 4.74 4.86 -24.37
C TYR A 545 3.42 4.07 -24.25
N ARG A 546 2.25 4.70 -24.45
CA ARG A 546 0.96 3.96 -24.46
C ARG A 546 0.93 2.90 -25.56
N LYS A 547 1.39 3.21 -26.77
CA LYS A 547 1.54 2.23 -27.87
C LYS A 547 2.53 1.12 -27.51
N TYR A 548 3.62 1.47 -26.84
CA TYR A 548 4.59 0.49 -26.35
C TYR A 548 3.97 -0.43 -25.30
N ALA A 549 3.31 0.11 -24.27
CA ALA A 549 2.61 -0.63 -23.23
C ALA A 549 1.59 -1.60 -23.83
N ALA A 550 0.85 -1.17 -24.86
CA ALA A 550 -0.07 -2.01 -25.61
C ALA A 550 0.65 -3.16 -26.34
N ARG A 551 1.78 -2.88 -26.99
CA ARG A 551 2.61 -3.88 -27.69
C ARG A 551 3.14 -4.97 -26.75
N ILE A 552 3.50 -4.61 -25.51
CA ILE A 552 3.99 -5.56 -24.50
C ILE A 552 2.88 -6.09 -23.58
N GLY A 553 1.61 -5.79 -23.87
CA GLY A 553 0.45 -6.37 -23.20
C GLY A 553 0.17 -5.88 -21.77
N LEU A 554 0.76 -4.75 -21.35
CA LEU A 554 0.57 -4.19 -20.00
C LEU A 554 -0.91 -3.90 -19.70
N THR A 555 -1.26 -3.90 -18.42
CA THR A 555 -2.64 -3.62 -17.96
C THR A 555 -3.00 -2.15 -18.12
N GLY A 556 -2.11 -1.26 -17.69
CA GLY A 556 -2.32 0.18 -17.70
C GLY A 556 -1.01 0.95 -17.64
N VAL A 557 -1.09 2.27 -17.45
CA VAL A 557 0.01 3.21 -17.24
C VAL A 557 -0.47 4.33 -16.30
N CYS A 558 0.29 4.63 -15.24
CA CYS A 558 0.04 5.76 -14.35
C CYS A 558 0.81 6.99 -14.88
N ILE A 559 0.09 8.02 -15.33
CA ILE A 559 0.65 9.16 -16.07
C ILE A 559 0.64 10.44 -15.24
N ASN A 560 1.68 11.26 -15.39
CA ASN A 560 1.75 12.58 -14.77
C ASN A 560 1.15 13.66 -15.68
N ASP A 561 1.45 13.66 -16.98
CA ASP A 561 1.12 14.80 -17.86
C ASP A 561 -0.26 14.64 -18.52
N VAL A 562 -1.31 14.46 -17.70
CA VAL A 562 -2.66 14.12 -18.18
C VAL A 562 -3.20 15.14 -19.18
N VAL A 563 -3.08 16.44 -18.85
CA VAL A 563 -3.61 17.54 -19.67
C VAL A 563 -2.90 17.63 -21.01
N ASP A 564 -1.59 17.39 -21.04
CA ASP A 564 -0.82 17.43 -22.28
C ASP A 564 -1.12 16.23 -23.16
N LEU A 565 -1.23 15.03 -22.56
CA LEU A 565 -1.62 13.84 -23.30
C LEU A 565 -3.03 13.99 -23.92
N ALA A 566 -3.98 14.57 -23.18
CA ALA A 566 -5.35 14.82 -23.64
C ALA A 566 -5.45 15.71 -24.88
N LYS A 567 -4.43 16.54 -25.17
CA LYS A 567 -4.41 17.38 -26.38
C LYS A 567 -4.21 16.56 -27.65
N THR A 568 -3.65 15.36 -27.53
CA THR A 568 -3.20 14.55 -28.67
C THR A 568 -3.83 13.15 -28.71
N GLU A 569 -4.35 12.66 -27.59
CA GLU A 569 -4.85 11.29 -27.43
C GLU A 569 -6.25 11.27 -26.80
N ASP A 570 -7.05 10.27 -27.18
CA ASP A 570 -8.29 9.94 -26.49
C ASP A 570 -7.98 9.19 -25.20
N LEU A 571 -8.26 9.81 -24.05
CA LEU A 571 -7.93 9.23 -22.75
C LEU A 571 -8.87 8.09 -22.34
N ARG A 572 -9.99 7.90 -23.03
CA ARG A 572 -10.99 6.91 -22.67
C ARG A 572 -10.43 5.49 -22.73
N TRP A 573 -10.96 4.65 -21.86
CA TRP A 573 -10.61 3.23 -21.78
C TRP A 573 -11.70 2.38 -22.42
N THR A 574 -11.27 1.52 -23.34
CA THR A 574 -12.11 0.56 -24.05
C THR A 574 -11.59 -0.84 -23.75
N PRO A 575 -11.97 -1.46 -22.62
CA PRO A 575 -11.59 -2.84 -22.33
C PRO A 575 -12.15 -3.77 -23.41
N ALA A 576 -11.41 -4.83 -23.77
CA ALA A 576 -11.96 -5.91 -24.58
C ALA A 576 -13.18 -6.53 -23.88
N GLU A 577 -14.24 -6.78 -24.65
CA GLU A 577 -15.48 -7.43 -24.20
C GLU A 577 -15.26 -8.86 -23.68
#